data_AF-A0A3L7MYP1-F1
#
_entry.id   AF-A0A3L7MYP1-F1
#
_cell.length_a   1.000
_cell.length_b   1.000
_cell.length_c   1.000
_cell.angle_alpha   90.00
_cell.angle_beta   90.00
_cell.angle_gamma   90.00
#
_symmetry.space_group_name_H-M   'P 1'
#
loop_
_entity.id
_entity.type
_entity.pdbx_description
1 polymer ?
#
loop_
_entity_poly.entity_id
_entity_poly.type
_entity_poly.pdbx_seq_one_letter_code
_entity_poly.pdbx_strand_id
1 'polypeptide(L)'
;QFETASPTNLERRRGPGRRLSDFVRDAEEGEMSKEQFMFLMAIDAFKRSNGKSFPTWTDVLEVIRKLGYRKTMPTELNLGGRAEDWRERADAPSNTTHSTPDDKAENRRNAA
;
A
#
# COMPACT_ATOMS: atom_id res chain seq x y z
N GLN A 1 13.79 -1.02 -58.57
CA GLN A 1 14.18 -1.06 -57.15
C GLN A 1 12.89 -1.02 -56.34
N PHE A 2 12.49 -2.14 -55.73
CA PHE A 2 11.32 -2.23 -54.87
C PHE A 2 11.80 -2.70 -53.50
N GLU A 3 11.59 -1.87 -52.49
CA GLU A 3 12.04 -2.10 -51.11
C GLU A 3 10.97 -2.91 -50.38
N THR A 4 11.29 -4.16 -50.06
CA THR A 4 10.41 -5.06 -49.31
C THR A 4 10.49 -4.73 -47.83
N ALA A 5 9.43 -4.13 -47.29
CA ALA A 5 9.27 -3.91 -45.86
C ALA A 5 9.38 -5.23 -45.09
N SER A 6 10.32 -5.28 -44.15
CA SER A 6 10.53 -6.44 -43.27
C SER A 6 9.31 -6.64 -42.34
N PRO A 7 8.83 -7.89 -42.15
CA PRO A 7 7.73 -8.15 -41.24
C PRO A 7 8.17 -7.90 -39.80
N THR A 8 7.52 -6.93 -39.14
CA THR A 8 7.74 -6.64 -37.72
C THR A 8 7.50 -7.88 -36.86
N ASN A 9 8.53 -8.23 -36.09
CA ASN A 9 8.61 -9.31 -35.11
C ASN A 9 7.61 -9.10 -33.94
N LEU A 10 6.30 -9.19 -34.25
CA LEU A 10 5.19 -9.05 -33.31
C LEU A 10 4.75 -10.39 -32.72
N GLU A 11 5.37 -11.49 -33.14
CA GLU A 11 5.12 -12.84 -32.64
C GLU A 11 5.88 -13.07 -31.32
N ARG A 12 5.64 -12.18 -30.34
CA ARG A 12 5.99 -12.45 -28.96
C ARG A 12 5.13 -13.61 -28.49
N ARG A 13 5.67 -14.83 -28.62
CA ARG A 13 5.22 -16.02 -27.89
C ARG A 13 5.01 -15.62 -26.43
N ARG A 14 3.75 -15.36 -26.06
CA ARG A 14 3.35 -15.20 -24.67
C ARG A 14 3.61 -16.57 -24.05
N GLY A 15 4.69 -16.68 -23.28
CA GLY A 15 4.98 -17.88 -22.50
C GLY A 15 3.78 -18.19 -21.60
N PRO A 16 3.64 -19.44 -21.12
CA PRO A 16 2.52 -19.86 -20.29
C PRO A 16 2.29 -18.83 -19.20
N GLY A 17 1.15 -18.13 -19.28
CA GLY A 17 0.85 -17.02 -18.38
C GLY A 17 0.98 -17.51 -16.95
N ARG A 18 1.88 -16.89 -16.19
CA ARG A 18 1.98 -17.15 -14.76
C ARG A 18 0.63 -16.77 -14.16
N ARG A 19 -0.13 -17.77 -13.70
CA ARG A 19 -1.45 -17.53 -13.09
C ARG A 19 -1.22 -16.55 -11.93
N LEU A 20 -1.87 -15.39 -12.01
CA LEU A 20 -1.89 -14.41 -10.93
C LEU A 20 -2.52 -15.08 -9.71
N SER A 21 -2.05 -14.74 -8.50
CA SER A 21 -2.70 -15.21 -7.29
C SER A 21 -4.12 -14.67 -7.23
N ASP A 22 -5.03 -15.39 -6.59
CA ASP A 22 -6.43 -14.97 -6.44
C ASP A 22 -6.52 -13.57 -5.82
N PHE A 23 -5.59 -13.21 -4.91
CA PHE A 23 -5.46 -11.85 -4.35
C PHE A 23 -5.27 -10.74 -5.39
N VAL A 24 -4.49 -11.00 -6.46
CA VAL A 24 -4.24 -10.02 -7.53
C VAL A 24 -5.35 -10.06 -8.57
N ARG A 25 -5.90 -11.24 -8.86
CA ARG A 25 -7.02 -11.40 -9.80
C ARG A 25 -8.28 -10.69 -9.31
N ASP A 26 -8.64 -10.85 -8.04
CA ASP A 26 -9.82 -10.24 -7.43
C ASP A 26 -9.74 -8.70 -7.46
N ALA A 27 -8.54 -8.14 -7.28
CA ALA A 27 -8.29 -6.70 -7.38
C ALA A 27 -8.42 -6.16 -8.82
N GLU A 28 -8.08 -6.95 -9.84
CA GLU A 28 -8.15 -6.55 -11.26
C GLU A 28 -9.53 -6.80 -11.90
N GLU A 29 -10.29 -7.80 -11.43
CA GLU A 29 -11.60 -8.21 -11.98
C GLU A 29 -12.80 -7.48 -11.34
N GLY A 30 -12.55 -6.58 -10.38
CA GLY A 30 -13.59 -5.72 -9.77
C GLY A 30 -14.29 -6.32 -8.56
N GLU A 31 -13.92 -7.53 -8.14
CA GLU A 31 -14.35 -8.12 -6.88
C GLU A 31 -13.37 -7.76 -5.76
N MET A 32 -13.50 -6.53 -5.22
CA MET A 32 -12.61 -6.09 -4.16
C MET A 32 -12.86 -6.84 -2.86
N SER A 33 -11.81 -7.43 -2.27
CA SER A 33 -11.93 -8.06 -0.96
C SER A 33 -12.32 -7.02 0.11
N LYS A 34 -12.98 -7.45 1.19
CA LYS A 34 -13.37 -6.54 2.30
C LYS A 34 -12.16 -5.78 2.86
N GLU A 35 -11.01 -6.44 2.92
CA GLU A 35 -9.75 -5.88 3.37
C GLU A 35 -9.24 -4.79 2.40
N GLN A 36 -9.23 -5.08 1.10
CA GLN A 36 -8.84 -4.10 0.08
C GLN A 36 -9.77 -2.87 0.09
N PHE A 37 -11.09 -3.07 0.22
CA PHE A 37 -12.07 -1.97 0.34
C PHE A 37 -11.77 -1.11 1.56
N MET A 38 -11.58 -1.74 2.72
CA MET A 38 -11.29 -1.03 3.97
C MET A 38 -9.97 -0.25 3.88
N PHE A 39 -8.94 -0.82 3.26
CA PHE A 39 -7.66 -0.15 3.04
C PHE A 39 -7.81 1.10 2.16
N LEU A 40 -8.53 1.00 1.04
CA LEU A 40 -8.77 2.16 0.15
C LEU A 40 -9.54 3.28 0.86
N MET A 41 -10.59 2.94 1.62
CA MET A 41 -11.35 3.91 2.41
C MET A 41 -10.47 4.59 3.47
N ALA A 42 -9.58 3.84 4.12
CA ALA A 42 -8.66 4.40 5.12
C ALA A 42 -7.63 5.35 4.49
N ILE A 43 -7.09 5.02 3.30
CA ILE A 43 -6.18 5.90 2.55
C ILE A 43 -6.89 7.19 2.14
N ASP A 44 -8.12 7.12 1.63
CA ASP A 44 -8.89 8.31 1.27
C ASP A 44 -9.17 9.20 2.48
N ALA A 45 -9.59 8.61 3.61
CA ALA A 45 -9.77 9.34 4.88
C ALA A 45 -8.47 9.99 5.38
N PHE A 46 -7.34 9.30 5.25
CA PHE A 46 -6.02 9.85 5.59
C PHE A 46 -5.66 11.05 4.71
N LYS A 47 -5.85 10.94 3.40
CA LYS A 47 -5.58 12.02 2.44
C LYS A 47 -6.38 13.27 2.75
N ARG A 48 -7.69 13.12 2.96
CA ARG A 48 -8.61 14.23 3.30
C ARG A 48 -8.27 14.86 4.64
N SER A 49 -7.98 14.05 5.66
CA SER A 49 -7.65 14.56 6.98
C SER A 49 -6.28 15.25 7.03
N ASN A 50 -5.31 14.85 6.21
CA ASN A 50 -3.97 15.47 6.20
C ASN A 50 -3.76 16.49 5.07
N GLY A 51 -4.75 16.72 4.20
CA GLY A 51 -4.62 17.63 3.06
C GLY A 51 -3.57 17.16 2.03
N LYS A 52 -3.34 15.85 1.92
CA LYS A 52 -2.31 15.26 1.06
C LYS A 52 -2.94 14.59 -0.16
N SER A 53 -2.44 14.91 -1.35
CA SER A 53 -2.83 14.22 -2.59
C SER A 53 -2.17 12.85 -2.74
N PHE A 54 -0.92 12.73 -2.29
CA PHE A 54 -0.10 11.52 -2.39
C PHE A 54 0.53 11.21 -1.03
N PRO A 55 0.15 10.09 -0.37
CA PRO A 55 0.79 9.66 0.86
C PRO A 55 2.20 9.12 0.57
N THR A 56 3.13 9.34 1.49
CA THR A 56 4.45 8.70 1.50
C THR A 56 4.32 7.23 1.94
N TRP A 57 5.34 6.39 1.71
CA TRP A 57 5.33 5.01 2.22
C TRP A 57 5.26 4.92 3.75
N THR A 58 5.80 5.92 4.46
CA THR A 58 5.64 6.06 5.91
C THR A 58 4.21 6.40 6.31
N ASP A 59 3.52 7.26 5.54
CA ASP A 59 2.08 7.54 5.76
C ASP A 59 1.23 6.27 5.53
N VAL A 60 1.54 5.49 4.49
CA VAL A 60 0.85 4.22 4.22
C VAL A 60 1.05 3.23 5.37
N LEU A 61 2.27 3.12 5.89
CA LEU A 61 2.55 2.28 7.05
C LEU A 61 1.75 2.73 8.28
N GLU A 62 1.60 4.04 8.48
CA GLU A 62 0.77 4.58 9.54
C GLU A 62 -0.71 4.20 9.39
N VAL A 63 -1.28 4.30 8.18
CA VAL A 63 -2.66 3.88 7.91
C VAL A 63 -2.85 2.40 8.23
N ILE A 64 -1.93 1.54 7.82
CA ILE A 64 -1.95 0.10 8.13
C ILE A 64 -1.95 -0.12 9.65
N ARG A 65 -1.09 0.61 10.39
CA ARG A 65 -1.06 0.49 11.86
C ARG A 65 -2.34 0.99 12.52
N LYS A 66 -2.97 2.07 12.02
CA LYS A 66 -4.25 2.58 12.52
C LYS A 66 -5.45 1.68 12.18
N LEU A 67 -5.39 0.94 11.07
CA LEU A 67 -6.35 -0.12 10.73
C LEU A 67 -6.30 -1.33 11.68
N GLY A 68 -5.22 -1.45 12.47
CA GLY A 68 -5.08 -2.50 13.48
C GLY A 68 -4.13 -3.63 13.10
N TYR A 69 -3.46 -3.56 11.94
CA TYR A 69 -2.46 -4.57 11.55
C TYR A 69 -1.23 -4.50 12.46
N ARG A 70 -0.74 -5.66 12.89
CA ARG A 70 0.45 -5.82 13.73
C ARG A 70 1.36 -6.88 13.17
N LYS A 71 2.67 -6.67 13.29
CA LYS A 71 3.66 -7.65 12.86
C LYS A 71 3.86 -8.70 13.95
N THR A 72 2.96 -9.68 14.02
CA THR A 72 2.98 -10.74 15.04
C THR A 72 3.77 -11.98 14.60
N MET A 73 4.01 -12.12 13.30
CA MET A 73 4.67 -13.28 12.69
C MET A 73 6.06 -12.93 12.14
N PRO A 74 6.96 -13.93 11.99
CA PRO A 74 8.21 -13.75 11.24
C PRO A 74 7.95 -13.31 9.80
N THR A 75 8.89 -12.57 9.23
CA THR A 75 8.83 -12.19 7.81
C THR A 75 8.97 -13.42 6.91
N GLU A 76 8.13 -13.51 5.89
CA GLU A 76 8.30 -14.49 4.80
C GLU A 76 9.26 -13.97 3.71
N LEU A 77 9.64 -12.69 3.79
CA LEU A 77 10.56 -12.05 2.85
C LEU A 77 12.01 -12.20 3.31
N ASN A 78 12.90 -12.57 2.39
CA ASN A 78 14.34 -12.60 2.66
C ASN A 78 14.94 -11.18 2.54
N LEU A 79 15.08 -10.50 3.67
CA LEU A 79 15.67 -9.16 3.77
C LEU A 79 17.20 -9.18 4.00
N GLY A 80 17.79 -10.37 4.15
CA GLY A 80 19.17 -10.54 4.59
C GLY A 80 19.45 -9.87 5.94
N GLY A 81 20.72 -9.54 6.21
CA GLY A 81 21.12 -8.83 7.44
C GLY A 81 20.89 -7.31 7.43
N ARG A 82 20.10 -6.79 6.48
CA ARG A 82 19.86 -5.34 6.35
C ARG A 82 18.81 -4.82 7.32
N ALA A 83 17.93 -5.70 7.79
CA ALA A 83 16.83 -5.36 8.67
C ALA A 83 16.63 -6.47 9.69
N GLU A 84 16.39 -6.07 10.94
CA GLU A 84 16.00 -6.99 12.01
C GLU A 84 14.54 -7.43 11.82
N ASP A 85 14.30 -8.74 11.90
CA ASP A 85 12.94 -9.30 11.86
C ASP A 85 12.26 -9.18 13.24
N TRP A 86 11.83 -7.98 13.59
CA TRP A 86 11.17 -7.69 14.86
C TRP A 86 9.71 -8.17 14.87
N ARG A 87 9.14 -8.36 16.06
CA ARG A 87 7.72 -8.72 16.26
C ARG A 87 7.12 -7.94 17.41
N GLU A 88 5.80 -7.78 17.40
CA GLU A 88 5.05 -7.11 18.46
C GLU A 88 3.84 -7.92 18.92
N ARG A 89 3.29 -7.54 20.07
CA ARG A 89 2.03 -8.13 20.58
C ARG A 89 0.85 -7.72 19.70
N ALA A 90 -0.15 -8.58 19.60
CA ALA A 90 -1.36 -8.30 18.83
C ALA A 90 -2.16 -7.10 19.37
N ASP A 91 -2.04 -6.80 20.66
CA ASP A 91 -2.69 -5.68 21.35
C ASP A 91 -1.80 -4.44 21.49
N ALA A 92 -0.62 -4.42 20.86
CA ALA A 92 0.25 -3.26 20.89
C ALA A 92 -0.46 -2.01 20.31
N PRO A 93 -0.26 -0.81 20.86
CA PRO A 93 -0.79 0.42 20.27
C PRO A 93 -0.14 0.71 18.90
N SER A 94 -0.79 1.54 18.07
CA SER A 94 -0.25 1.88 16.75
C SER A 94 1.02 2.73 16.86
N ASN A 95 1.14 3.56 17.90
CA ASN A 95 2.28 4.46 18.15
C ASN A 95 2.65 5.35 16.94
N THR A 96 1.65 5.80 16.17
CA THR A 96 1.85 6.69 15.01
C THR A 96 1.41 8.12 15.36
N THR A 97 2.20 9.11 14.94
CA THR A 97 2.11 10.50 15.43
C THR A 97 1.50 11.49 14.44
N HIS A 98 1.30 11.15 13.17
CA HIS A 98 0.70 12.13 12.26
C HIS A 98 -0.80 12.23 12.49
N SER A 99 -1.20 13.43 12.90
CA SER A 99 -2.57 13.84 13.19
C SER A 99 -3.18 13.10 14.37
N THR A 100 -2.78 13.48 15.58
CA THR A 100 -3.79 13.54 16.62
C THR A 100 -4.75 14.70 16.29
N PRO A 101 -6.06 14.57 16.59
CA PRO A 101 -7.00 15.68 16.42
C PRO A 101 -6.56 16.96 17.14
N ASP A 102 -5.75 16.83 18.20
CA ASP A 102 -5.19 17.95 18.97
C ASP A 102 -4.20 18.79 18.18
N ASP A 103 -3.37 18.20 17.31
CA ASP A 103 -2.40 18.97 16.50
C ASP A 103 -3.10 19.99 15.59
N LYS A 104 -4.31 19.66 15.10
CA LYS A 104 -5.14 20.58 14.30
C LYS A 104 -5.84 21.66 15.14
N ALA A 105 -6.06 21.42 16.43
CA ALA A 105 -6.63 22.41 17.33
C ALA A 105 -5.57 23.44 17.73
N GLU A 106 -4.35 22.98 18.01
CA GLU A 106 -3.20 23.85 18.32
C GLU A 106 -2.80 24.73 17.14
N ASN A 107 -2.71 24.16 15.92
CA ASN A 107 -2.37 24.95 14.73
C ASN A 107 -3.45 26.01 14.38
N ARG A 108 -4.73 25.78 14.73
CA ARG A 108 -5.80 26.78 14.58
C ARG A 108 -5.77 27.86 15.66
N ARG A 109 -5.28 27.55 16.86
CA ARG A 109 -5.10 28.54 17.95
C ARG A 109 -3.90 29.45 17.70
N ASN A 110 -2.83 28.93 17.09
CA ASN A 110 -1.62 29.70 16.79
C ASN A 110 -1.73 30.55 15.51
N ALA A 111 -2.81 30.36 14.73
CA ALA A 111 -3.08 31.09 13.49
C ALA A 111 -4.18 32.16 13.64
N ALA A 112 -4.65 32.41 14.86
CA ALA A 112 -5.63 33.45 15.23
C ALA A 112 -4.97 34.48 16.16
#